data_AF-X1TJ66-F1
#
_entry.id   AF-X1TJ66-F1
#
_cell.length_a   1.000
_cell.length_b   1.000
_cell.length_c   1.000
_cell.angle_alpha   90.00
_cell.angle_beta   90.00
_cell.angle_gamma   90.00
#
_symmetry.space_group_name_H-M   'P 1'
#
loop_
_entity.id
_entity.type
_entity.pdbx_description
1 polymer ?
#
loop_
_entity_poly.entity_id
_entity_poly.type
_entity_poly.pdbx_seq_one_letter_code
_entity_poly.pdbx_strand_id
1 'polypeptide(L)'
;MKKYALIQDDKIIKYKTIPSNDNVIIPKLLAHRYRIVEEQPAPVHDYVTQTLSDSYEIQQDRVLRVWAVEERSFDESQQTKKDIIEQSALNKIRAVFDDVDQKAKVEGILTVKDFVVAEIEAAKNNKDLRAITSIVEV
;
A
#
# COMPACT_ATOMS: atom_id res chain seq x y z
N MET A 1 -17.77 -3.56 16.72
CA MET A 1 -16.84 -4.24 17.63
C MET A 1 -16.00 -3.17 18.32
N LYS A 2 -15.68 -3.33 19.61
CA LYS A 2 -14.78 -2.45 20.37
C LYS A 2 -13.58 -3.26 20.86
N LYS A 3 -12.40 -2.64 20.84
CA LYS A 3 -11.15 -3.24 21.29
C LYS A 3 -10.84 -2.77 22.71
N TYR A 4 -10.29 -3.67 23.52
CA TYR A 4 -9.92 -3.44 24.90
C TYR A 4 -8.51 -3.98 25.14
N ALA A 5 -7.71 -3.26 25.92
CA ALA A 5 -6.34 -3.60 26.25
C ALA A 5 -6.22 -3.84 27.76
N LEU A 6 -5.62 -4.96 28.16
CA LEU A 6 -5.23 -5.22 29.55
C LEU A 6 -3.91 -4.51 29.82
N ILE A 7 -3.91 -3.70 30.87
CA ILE A 7 -2.75 -2.91 31.29
C ILE A 7 -2.19 -3.48 32.58
N GLN A 8 -0.89 -3.75 32.59
CA GLN A 8 -0.14 -4.17 33.76
C GLN A 8 1.25 -3.52 33.72
N ASP A 9 1.67 -2.92 34.84
CA ASP A 9 2.97 -2.23 34.98
C ASP A 9 3.23 -1.23 33.83
N ASP A 10 2.22 -0.39 33.53
CA ASP A 10 2.19 0.59 32.45
C ASP A 10 2.48 0.04 31.05
N LYS A 11 2.20 -1.25 30.84
CA LYS A 11 2.36 -1.93 29.56
C LYS A 11 1.08 -2.64 29.15
N ILE A 12 0.83 -2.65 27.84
CA ILE A 12 -0.25 -3.45 27.27
C ILE A 12 0.23 -4.89 27.15
N ILE A 13 -0.45 -5.80 27.84
CA ILE A 13 -0.09 -7.23 27.85
C ILE A 13 -1.03 -8.10 27.01
N LYS A 14 -2.26 -7.62 26.75
CA LYS A 14 -3.26 -8.38 25.99
C LYS A 14 -4.33 -7.49 25.37
N TYR A 15 -4.79 -7.86 24.18
CA TYR A 15 -5.97 -7.28 23.56
C TYR A 15 -7.17 -8.24 23.56
N LYS A 16 -8.37 -7.68 23.61
CA LYS A 16 -9.64 -8.37 23.38
C LYS A 16 -10.56 -7.51 22.53
N THR A 17 -11.29 -8.13 21.61
CA THR A 17 -12.26 -7.45 20.76
C THR A 17 -13.64 -8.03 21.02
N ILE A 18 -14.59 -7.19 21.42
CA ILE A 18 -15.92 -7.61 21.89
C ILE A 18 -16.99 -6.76 21.19
N PRO A 19 -18.22 -7.27 20.97
CA PRO A 19 -19.34 -6.45 20.52
C PRO A 19 -19.54 -5.21 21.40
N SER A 20 -19.83 -4.07 20.80
CA SER A 20 -19.90 -2.78 21.50
C SER A 20 -21.03 -2.69 22.53
N ASN A 21 -22.02 -3.58 22.42
CA ASN A 21 -23.26 -3.58 23.21
C ASN A 21 -23.32 -4.77 24.19
N ASP A 22 -22.19 -5.44 24.45
CA ASP A 22 -22.15 -6.58 25.37
C ASP A 22 -22.13 -6.10 26.83
N ASN A 23 -23.33 -6.04 27.42
CA ASN A 23 -23.53 -5.55 28.78
C ASN A 23 -23.03 -6.51 29.87
N VAL A 24 -22.62 -7.73 29.53
CA VAL A 24 -22.14 -8.74 30.49
C VAL A 24 -20.62 -8.76 30.53
N ILE A 25 -19.98 -8.77 29.36
CA ILE A 25 -18.53 -8.92 29.27
C ILE A 25 -17.81 -7.58 29.45
N ILE A 26 -18.38 -6.46 28.98
CA ILE A 26 -17.74 -5.13 29.10
C ILE A 26 -17.48 -4.75 30.57
N PRO A 27 -18.45 -4.83 31.52
CA PRO A 27 -18.18 -4.52 32.92
C PRO A 27 -17.12 -5.43 33.54
N LYS A 28 -17.11 -6.73 33.18
CA LYS A 28 -16.08 -7.68 33.65
C LYS A 28 -14.69 -7.27 33.18
N LEU A 29 -14.55 -6.86 31.92
CA LEU A 29 -13.27 -6.39 31.40
C LEU A 29 -12.76 -5.17 32.19
N LEU A 30 -13.61 -4.17 32.39
CA LEU A 30 -13.25 -2.97 33.15
C LEU A 30 -12.84 -3.30 34.59
N ALA A 31 -13.55 -4.21 35.25
CA ALA A 31 -13.19 -4.70 36.59
C ALA A 31 -11.83 -5.43 36.62
N HIS A 32 -11.46 -6.09 35.52
CA HIS A 32 -10.18 -6.78 35.35
C HIS A 32 -9.08 -5.90 34.71
N ARG A 33 -9.13 -4.58 34.92
CA ARG A 33 -8.10 -3.61 34.47
C ARG A 33 -7.93 -3.52 32.94
N TYR A 34 -8.94 -3.92 32.17
CA TYR A 34 -8.95 -3.58 30.75
C TYR A 34 -9.38 -2.13 30.57
N ARG A 35 -8.78 -1.45 29.60
CA ARG A 35 -9.17 -0.12 29.13
C ARG A 35 -9.65 -0.20 27.69
N ILE A 36 -10.56 0.70 27.31
CA ILE A 36 -11.00 0.81 25.92
C ILE A 36 -9.85 1.31 25.05
N VAL A 37 -9.68 0.71 23.88
CA VAL A 37 -8.73 1.17 22.87
C VAL A 37 -9.49 2.04 21.87
N GLU A 38 -9.14 3.30 21.78
CA GLU A 38 -9.65 4.20 20.74
C GLU A 38 -8.68 4.16 19.56
N GLU A 39 -9.17 3.67 18.43
CA GLU A 39 -8.43 3.62 17.18
C GLU A 39 -8.85 4.81 16.32
N GLN A 40 -7.93 5.75 16.13
CA GLN A 40 -8.11 6.82 15.16
C GLN A 40 -7.71 6.33 13.76
N PRO A 41 -8.38 6.80 12.70
CA PRO A 41 -7.97 6.49 11.34
C PRO A 41 -6.56 7.02 11.08
N ALA A 42 -5.81 6.31 10.24
CA ALA A 42 -4.51 6.79 9.78
C ALA A 42 -4.68 8.16 9.09
N PRO A 43 -3.77 9.11 9.34
CA PRO A 43 -3.76 10.35 8.59
C PRO A 43 -3.43 10.08 7.11
N VAL A 44 -3.90 10.97 6.24
CA VAL A 44 -3.46 11.00 4.85
C VAL A 44 -1.98 11.39 4.81
N HIS A 45 -1.18 10.63 4.08
CA HIS A 45 0.25 10.87 3.92
C HIS A 45 0.71 10.49 2.51
N ASP A 46 1.84 11.04 2.06
CA ASP A 46 2.46 10.66 0.81
C ASP A 46 3.41 9.49 1.04
N TYR A 47 3.05 8.30 0.56
CA TYR A 47 3.85 7.08 0.76
C TYR A 47 5.22 7.10 0.03
N VAL A 48 5.45 8.05 -0.88
CA VAL A 48 6.72 8.23 -1.57
C VAL A 48 7.72 8.96 -0.68
N THR A 49 7.28 10.03 -0.03
CA THR A 49 8.15 10.92 0.75
C THR A 49 8.03 10.70 2.25
N GLN A 50 6.99 10.00 2.71
CA GLN A 50 6.69 9.83 4.12
C GLN A 50 6.56 8.36 4.50
N THR A 51 6.86 8.08 5.76
CA THR A 51 6.65 6.80 6.41
C THR A 51 5.63 6.99 7.53
N LEU A 52 4.72 6.03 7.64
CA LEU A 52 3.69 6.01 8.67
C LEU A 52 4.01 4.90 9.68
N SER A 53 4.09 5.24 10.95
CA SER A 53 4.20 4.30 12.06
C SER A 53 3.08 4.51 13.07
N ASP A 54 2.73 3.47 13.83
CA ASP A 54 1.74 3.56 14.89
C ASP A 54 2.27 3.09 16.23
N SER A 55 1.74 3.69 17.28
CA SER A 55 2.01 3.33 18.67
C SER A 55 0.73 3.41 19.50
N TYR A 56 0.79 2.91 20.72
CA TYR A 56 -0.32 2.99 21.67
C TYR A 56 0.10 3.78 22.90
N GLU A 57 -0.63 4.85 23.18
CA GLU A 57 -0.45 5.69 24.37
C GLU A 57 -1.48 5.29 25.43
N ILE A 58 -1.00 4.99 26.64
CA ILE A 58 -1.85 4.65 27.77
C ILE A 58 -2.25 5.95 28.48
N GLN A 59 -3.54 6.25 28.50
CA GLN A 59 -4.13 7.33 29.29
C GLN A 59 -4.87 6.76 30.50
N GLN A 60 -5.29 7.64 31.42
CA GLN A 60 -5.95 7.25 32.67
C GLN A 60 -7.17 6.33 32.44
N ASP A 61 -8.00 6.64 31.45
CA ASP A 61 -9.28 5.95 31.20
C ASP A 61 -9.31 5.10 29.92
N ARG A 62 -8.33 5.25 29.05
CA ARG A 62 -8.31 4.67 27.70
C ARG A 62 -6.90 4.45 27.17
N VAL A 63 -6.80 3.67 26.11
CA VAL A 63 -5.57 3.54 25.30
C VAL A 63 -5.84 4.18 23.95
N LEU A 64 -5.01 5.13 23.54
CA LEU A 64 -5.12 5.77 22.24
C LEU A 64 -4.13 5.14 21.26
N ARG A 65 -4.58 4.82 20.04
CA ARG A 65 -3.65 4.59 18.93
C ARG A 65 -3.19 5.94 18.39
N VAL A 66 -1.89 6.17 18.40
CA VAL A 66 -1.25 7.39 17.89
C VAL A 66 -0.49 7.06 16.62
N TRP A 67 -0.62 7.91 15.62
CA TRP A 67 0.10 7.80 14.35
C TRP A 67 1.25 8.80 14.32
N ALA A 68 2.42 8.35 13.90
CA ALA A 68 3.55 9.22 13.59
C ALA A 68 3.79 9.19 12.07
N VAL A 69 3.88 10.38 11.49
CA VAL A 69 4.24 10.59 10.09
C VAL A 69 5.63 11.19 10.08
N GLU A 70 6.57 10.49 9.46
CA GLU A 70 7.97 10.90 9.38
C GLU A 70 8.37 11.08 7.92
N GLU A 71 9.16 12.11 7.63
CA GLU A 71 9.74 12.31 6.30
C GLU A 71 10.84 11.27 6.07
N ARG A 72 10.83 10.65 4.90
CA ARG A 72 11.90 9.78 4.43
C ARG A 72 13.11 10.62 4.04
N SER A 73 14.27 9.98 4.05
CA SER A 73 15.44 10.60 3.44
C SER A 73 15.22 10.85 1.94
N PHE A 74 15.98 11.79 1.38
CA PHE A 74 15.92 12.08 -0.04
C PHE A 74 16.24 10.84 -0.89
N ASP A 75 17.27 10.09 -0.51
CA ASP A 75 17.70 8.89 -1.24
C ASP A 75 16.64 7.79 -1.22
N GLU A 76 16.00 7.54 -0.07
CA GLU A 76 14.89 6.58 0.03
C GLU A 76 13.66 7.01 -0.78
N SER A 77 13.35 8.30 -0.77
CA SER A 77 12.25 8.88 -1.54
C SER A 77 12.50 8.73 -3.04
N GLN A 78 13.74 8.99 -3.48
CA GLN A 78 14.16 8.78 -4.87
C GLN A 78 14.05 7.32 -5.29
N GLN A 79 14.56 6.39 -4.46
CA GLN A 79 14.49 4.97 -4.78
C GLN A 79 13.03 4.49 -4.86
N THR A 80 12.20 4.86 -3.88
CA THR A 80 10.78 4.55 -3.87
C THR A 80 10.10 5.06 -5.15
N LYS A 81 10.41 6.30 -5.57
CA LYS A 81 9.85 6.86 -6.80
C LYS A 81 10.29 6.10 -8.05
N LYS A 82 11.56 5.67 -8.13
CA LYS A 82 12.07 4.84 -9.22
C LYS A 82 11.34 3.51 -9.30
N ASP A 83 11.20 2.82 -8.18
CA ASP A 83 10.50 1.53 -8.10
C ASP A 83 9.04 1.63 -8.59
N ILE A 84 8.35 2.72 -8.22
CA ILE A 84 6.97 2.98 -8.69
C ILE A 84 6.93 3.17 -10.20
N ILE A 85 7.86 3.94 -10.76
CA ILE A 85 7.95 4.18 -12.21
C ILE A 85 8.22 2.87 -12.94
N GLU A 86 9.17 2.06 -12.46
CA GLU A 86 9.50 0.76 -13.02
C GLU A 86 8.32 -0.20 -12.99
N GLN A 87 7.63 -0.32 -11.84
CA GLN A 87 6.44 -1.15 -11.73
C GLN A 87 5.31 -0.66 -12.64
N SER A 88 5.11 0.65 -12.76
CA SER A 88 4.12 1.22 -13.68
C SER A 88 4.45 0.89 -15.14
N ALA A 89 5.73 1.00 -15.54
CA ALA A 89 6.19 0.65 -16.87
C ALA A 89 6.01 -0.86 -17.15
N LEU A 90 6.40 -1.73 -16.21
CA LEU A 90 6.23 -3.17 -16.33
C LEU A 90 4.75 -3.57 -16.45
N ASN A 91 3.87 -2.95 -15.67
CA ASN A 91 2.43 -3.20 -15.74
C ASN A 91 1.83 -2.76 -17.09
N LYS A 92 2.27 -1.61 -17.63
CA LYS A 92 1.86 -1.17 -18.97
C LYS A 92 2.34 -2.13 -20.06
N ILE A 93 3.60 -2.58 -19.99
CA ILE A 93 4.15 -3.55 -20.93
C ILE A 93 3.37 -4.86 -20.87
N ARG A 94 3.11 -5.40 -19.68
CA ARG A 94 2.29 -6.60 -19.49
C ARG A 94 0.89 -6.46 -20.09
N ALA A 95 0.23 -5.33 -19.85
CA ALA A 95 -1.10 -5.08 -20.41
C ALA A 95 -1.11 -5.08 -21.95
N VAL A 96 -0.06 -4.55 -22.60
CA VAL A 96 0.08 -4.62 -24.06
C VAL A 96 0.26 -6.07 -24.52
N PHE A 97 1.13 -6.85 -23.87
CA PHE A 97 1.34 -8.25 -24.24
C PHE A 97 0.09 -9.13 -24.02
N ASP A 98 -0.67 -8.88 -22.96
CA ASP A 98 -1.93 -9.59 -22.70
C ASP A 98 -2.99 -9.26 -23.78
N ASP A 99 -3.06 -8.01 -24.24
CA ASP A 99 -3.93 -7.59 -25.34
C ASP A 99 -3.50 -8.22 -26.68
N VAL A 100 -2.19 -8.30 -26.94
CA VAL A 100 -1.64 -9.00 -28.11
C VAL A 100 -1.98 -10.50 -28.10
N ASP A 101 -1.81 -11.18 -26.96
CA ASP A 101 -2.12 -12.61 -26.83
C ASP A 101 -3.63 -12.89 -26.98
N GLN A 102 -4.48 -12.00 -26.45
CA GLN A 102 -5.92 -12.09 -26.64
C GLN A 102 -6.32 -11.88 -28.11
N LYS A 103 -5.76 -10.88 -28.80
CA LYS A 103 -6.02 -10.64 -30.23
C LYS A 103 -5.52 -11.79 -31.11
N ALA A 104 -4.33 -12.31 -30.84
CA ALA A 104 -3.77 -13.46 -31.55
C ALA A 104 -4.62 -14.74 -31.37
N LYS A 105 -5.25 -14.93 -30.20
CA LYS A 105 -6.19 -16.03 -29.94
C LYS A 105 -7.53 -15.86 -30.67
N VAL A 106 -7.99 -14.63 -30.88
CA VAL A 106 -9.28 -14.33 -31.53
C VAL A 106 -9.18 -14.42 -33.07
N GLU A 107 -8.04 -14.07 -33.67
CA GLU A 107 -7.90 -13.98 -35.14
C GLU A 107 -7.42 -15.26 -35.84
N GLY A 108 -7.24 -16.37 -35.12
CA GLY A 108 -7.20 -17.72 -35.70
C GLY A 108 -5.94 -18.11 -36.50
N ILE A 109 -5.31 -17.26 -37.31
CA ILE A 109 -4.04 -17.53 -38.00
C ILE A 109 -3.39 -16.18 -38.35
N LEU A 110 -2.40 -15.79 -37.56
CA LEU A 110 -1.20 -15.06 -38.00
C LEU A 110 -0.15 -15.39 -36.96
N THR A 111 0.95 -16.01 -37.38
CA THR A 111 2.03 -16.43 -36.49
C THR A 111 2.38 -15.28 -35.56
N VAL A 112 2.25 -15.44 -34.25
CA VAL A 112 2.50 -14.43 -33.19
C VAL A 112 3.70 -13.52 -33.49
N LYS A 113 4.71 -14.07 -34.18
CA LYS A 113 5.87 -13.39 -34.74
C LYS A 113 5.55 -12.17 -35.63
N ASP A 114 4.60 -12.25 -36.56
CA ASP A 114 4.30 -11.18 -37.52
C ASP A 114 3.57 -10.00 -36.86
N PHE A 115 2.69 -10.30 -35.89
CA PHE A 115 2.04 -9.28 -35.08
C PHE A 115 3.03 -8.59 -34.13
N VAL A 116 3.89 -9.36 -33.46
CA VAL A 116 4.93 -8.82 -32.56
C VAL A 116 5.94 -7.95 -33.33
N VAL A 117 6.32 -8.33 -34.56
CA VAL A 117 7.21 -7.51 -35.40
C VAL A 117 6.53 -6.19 -35.81
N ALA A 118 5.25 -6.21 -36.19
CA ALA A 118 4.51 -5.00 -36.54
C ALA A 118 4.35 -4.04 -35.34
N GLU A 119 4.05 -4.56 -34.15
CA GLU A 119 3.96 -3.74 -32.93
C GLU A 119 5.33 -3.19 -32.48
N ILE A 120 6.42 -3.96 -32.65
CA ILE A 120 7.79 -3.46 -32.39
C ILE A 120 8.16 -2.34 -33.37
N GLU A 121 7.79 -2.44 -34.64
CA GLU A 121 8.00 -1.38 -35.63
C GLU A 121 7.14 -0.14 -35.35
N ALA A 122 5.89 -0.32 -34.92
CA ALA A 122 5.02 0.77 -34.49
C ALA A 122 5.57 1.49 -33.25
N ALA A 123 6.06 0.74 -32.26
CA ALA A 123 6.69 1.29 -31.05
C ALA A 123 8.00 2.06 -31.36
N LYS A 124 8.82 1.60 -32.31
CA LYS A 124 10.04 2.32 -32.78
C LYS A 124 9.72 3.65 -33.49
N ASN A 125 8.53 3.74 -34.09
CA ASN A 125 8.07 4.93 -34.80
C ASN A 125 7.19 5.84 -33.93
N ASN A 126 6.84 5.41 -32.72
CA ASN A 126 6.12 6.22 -31.76
C ASN A 126 7.06 7.30 -31.17
N LYS A 127 6.73 8.58 -31.43
CA LYS A 127 7.52 9.75 -31.01
C LYS A 127 7.76 9.79 -29.49
N ASP A 128 6.82 9.28 -28.69
CA ASP A 128 6.88 9.34 -27.24
C ASP A 128 7.95 8.40 -26.65
N LEU A 129 8.28 7.30 -27.33
CA LEU A 129 9.35 6.38 -26.92
C LEU A 129 10.75 6.88 -27.30
N ARG A 130 10.88 7.67 -28.38
CA ARG A 130 12.17 8.31 -28.74
C ARG A 130 12.59 9.40 -27.76
N ALA A 131 11.62 10.02 -27.07
CA ALA A 131 11.91 11.03 -26.05
C ALA A 131 12.53 10.42 -24.78
N ILE A 132 12.26 9.14 -24.49
CA ILE A 132 12.83 8.43 -23.33
C ILE A 132 14.30 8.06 -23.58
N THR A 133 14.66 7.63 -24.80
CA THR A 133 16.06 7.30 -25.14
C THR A 133 16.97 8.53 -25.22
N SER A 134 16.45 9.72 -25.55
CA SER A 134 17.23 10.96 -25.54
C SER A 134 17.56 11.51 -24.13
N ILE A 135 16.99 10.94 -23.06
CA ILE A 135 17.26 11.36 -21.68
C ILE A 135 18.38 10.50 -21.05
N VAL A 136 18.74 9.36 -21.67
CA VAL A 136 19.78 8.43 -21.18
C VAL A 136 21.17 8.75 -21.73
N GLU A 137 21.29 9.63 -22.73
CA GLU A 137 22.56 10.18 -23.22
C GLU A 137 22.72 11.66 -22.82
N VAL A 138 22.89 11.92 -21.50
CA VAL A 138 23.61 13.10 -20.97
C VAL A 138 24.40 12.67 -19.74
#